data_AF-A0A1F8KML2-F1
#
_entry.id   AF-A0A1F8KML2-F1
#
_cell.length_a   1.000
_cell.length_b   1.000
_cell.length_c   1.000
_cell.angle_alpha   90.00
_cell.angle_beta   90.00
_cell.angle_gamma   90.00
#
_symmetry.space_group_name_H-M   'P 1'
#
loop_
_entity.id
_entity.type
_entity.pdbx_description
1 polymer ?
#
loop_
_entity_poly.entity_id
_entity_poly.type
_entity_poly.pdbx_seq_one_letter_code
_entity_poly.pdbx_strand_id
1 'polypeptide(L)'
;MQKSLSTQPAASPESLEINLPTSQSTGSEIIAPGLKSAHRSIDYRLRQPHFPHDISSRLTDGLVPAVLLLALTMMMDMLIYPIQATAKGEGLLVYLILVLALGVFALEKSTHSGSTEIGRAISGMVAGQFFWHSLWIIQLLGGIELNPQGTILILVLISLLGLTLWRPVLPLGVKFFLVSFLASWVNRFFINHSIIQSAGADLFTWLFYATGFLALAGVVFGIAYLIYRAEFKVQRLWAALGIWQSALVMLIVALKVFL
;
A
#
# COMPACT_ATOMS: atom_id res chain seq x y z
N MET A 1 -11.82 -63.87 25.84
CA MET A 1 -12.95 -62.95 25.53
C MET A 1 -12.49 -62.02 24.41
N GLN A 2 -12.45 -62.37 23.13
CA GLN A 2 -13.48 -62.79 22.17
C GLN A 2 -14.69 -61.84 22.06
N LYS A 3 -14.64 -60.94 21.06
CA LYS A 3 -15.76 -60.24 20.37
C LYS A 3 -15.24 -59.80 19.00
N SER A 4 -15.34 -60.66 17.99
CA SER A 4 -16.42 -60.78 16.98
C SER A 4 -16.32 -59.75 15.84
N LEU A 5 -15.88 -60.26 14.68
CA LEU A 5 -15.92 -59.67 13.34
C LEU A 5 -17.32 -59.19 12.95
N SER A 6 -17.41 -58.10 12.17
CA SER A 6 -18.49 -57.92 11.20
C SER A 6 -17.92 -57.72 9.79
N THR A 7 -18.28 -58.67 8.94
CA THR A 7 -18.02 -58.83 7.52
C THR A 7 -18.83 -57.84 6.68
N GLN A 8 -18.19 -57.16 5.73
CA GLN A 8 -18.84 -56.36 4.70
C GLN A 8 -18.67 -57.07 3.34
N PRO A 9 -19.75 -57.28 2.55
CA PRO A 9 -19.71 -58.16 1.38
C PRO A 9 -19.20 -57.45 0.12
N ALA A 10 -18.47 -58.24 -0.67
CA ALA A 10 -17.88 -57.91 -1.96
C ALA A 10 -18.94 -57.71 -3.06
N ALA A 11 -18.77 -56.69 -3.90
CA ALA A 11 -19.50 -56.51 -5.13
C ALA A 11 -18.75 -57.16 -6.31
N SER A 12 -19.51 -57.94 -7.08
CA SER A 12 -19.15 -58.77 -8.22
C SER A 12 -18.71 -57.95 -9.46
N PRO A 13 -17.86 -58.50 -10.34
CA PRO A 13 -17.37 -57.83 -11.55
C PRO A 13 -18.40 -57.89 -12.69
N GLU A 14 -18.74 -56.75 -13.28
CA GLU A 14 -19.45 -56.69 -14.56
C GLU A 14 -18.47 -56.94 -15.71
N SER A 15 -18.67 -58.09 -16.35
CA SER A 15 -18.17 -58.46 -17.67
C SER A 15 -18.77 -57.56 -18.75
N LEU A 16 -17.93 -56.81 -19.46
CA LEU A 16 -18.36 -56.10 -20.67
C LEU A 16 -17.75 -56.77 -21.90
N GLU A 17 -18.67 -57.34 -22.67
CA GLU A 17 -18.47 -58.16 -23.84
C GLU A 17 -17.76 -57.40 -24.98
N ILE A 18 -16.85 -58.14 -25.60
CA ILE A 18 -16.09 -57.78 -26.79
C ILE A 18 -17.01 -58.00 -28.00
N ASN A 19 -17.36 -56.93 -28.72
CA ASN A 19 -17.94 -57.02 -30.06
C ASN A 19 -17.04 -56.27 -31.05
N LEU A 20 -16.33 -57.04 -31.87
CA LEU A 20 -15.62 -56.59 -33.07
C LEU A 20 -16.53 -56.80 -34.28
N PRO A 21 -16.68 -55.79 -35.16
CA PRO A 21 -17.01 -56.02 -36.55
C PRO A 21 -15.81 -55.83 -37.46
N THR A 22 -15.75 -56.76 -38.41
CA THR A 22 -14.72 -57.02 -39.41
C THR A 22 -14.82 -56.06 -40.60
N SER A 23 -13.68 -55.41 -40.89
CA SER A 23 -13.08 -55.03 -42.19
C SER A 23 -13.86 -54.42 -43.39
N GLN A 24 -13.12 -53.51 -44.05
CA GLN A 24 -13.12 -53.09 -45.46
C GLN A 24 -14.11 -52.01 -45.93
N SER A 25 -13.55 -50.83 -46.29
CA SER A 25 -13.63 -50.29 -47.67
C SER A 25 -13.06 -48.85 -47.71
N THR A 26 -11.94 -48.72 -48.41
CA THR A 26 -11.49 -47.61 -49.27
C THR A 26 -12.14 -46.22 -49.16
N GLY A 27 -11.29 -45.24 -48.84
CA GLY A 27 -11.17 -43.97 -49.58
C GLY A 27 -12.21 -42.90 -49.29
N SER A 28 -11.80 -41.86 -48.53
CA SER A 28 -12.17 -40.46 -48.72
C SER A 28 -11.86 -39.68 -47.44
N GLU A 29 -10.79 -38.89 -47.49
CA GLU A 29 -10.78 -37.50 -47.01
C GLU A 29 -11.60 -37.21 -45.72
N ILE A 30 -10.95 -37.34 -44.55
CA ILE A 30 -11.50 -36.79 -43.30
C ILE A 30 -10.44 -35.90 -42.65
N ILE A 31 -10.66 -34.62 -42.93
CA ILE A 31 -10.20 -33.44 -42.22
C ILE A 31 -10.26 -33.67 -40.70
N ALA A 32 -9.13 -33.51 -40.03
CA ALA A 32 -9.05 -33.55 -38.57
C ALA A 32 -10.00 -32.50 -37.95
N PRO A 33 -10.96 -32.89 -37.10
CA PRO A 33 -11.77 -31.94 -36.36
C PRO A 33 -11.01 -31.54 -35.09
N GLY A 34 -10.87 -30.23 -34.88
CA GLY A 34 -10.92 -29.72 -33.51
C GLY A 34 -9.62 -29.34 -32.81
N LEU A 35 -8.51 -29.08 -33.51
CA LEU A 35 -7.57 -28.08 -32.99
C LEU A 35 -8.14 -26.69 -33.29
N LYS A 36 -9.10 -26.24 -32.46
CA LYS A 36 -9.32 -24.81 -32.22
C LYS A 36 -8.04 -24.30 -31.58
N SER A 37 -7.06 -23.96 -32.41
CA SER A 37 -6.02 -23.04 -32.04
C SER A 37 -6.75 -21.79 -31.59
N ALA A 38 -6.82 -21.61 -30.26
CA ALA A 38 -7.22 -20.37 -29.65
C ALA A 38 -6.11 -19.37 -29.96
N HIS A 39 -6.02 -18.96 -31.23
CA HIS A 39 -5.35 -17.77 -31.66
C HIS A 39 -6.19 -16.63 -31.10
N ARG A 40 -5.99 -16.38 -29.80
CA ARG A 40 -6.37 -15.13 -29.15
C ARG A 40 -5.61 -14.09 -29.93
N SER A 41 -6.28 -13.47 -30.91
CA SER A 41 -5.81 -12.25 -31.52
C SER A 41 -5.54 -11.31 -30.35
N ILE A 42 -4.25 -11.14 -30.03
CA ILE A 42 -3.82 -10.09 -29.13
C ILE A 42 -4.24 -8.83 -29.87
N ASP A 43 -5.41 -8.29 -29.53
CA ASP A 43 -5.87 -7.04 -30.10
C ASP A 43 -4.89 -5.96 -29.63
N TYR A 44 -3.92 -5.65 -30.49
CA TYR A 44 -2.98 -4.54 -30.31
C TYR A 44 -3.68 -3.16 -30.46
N ARG A 45 -5.02 -3.13 -30.59
CA ARG A 45 -5.86 -1.94 -30.79
C ARG A 45 -6.12 -1.11 -29.52
N LEU A 46 -5.22 -1.14 -28.54
CA LEU A 46 -5.31 -0.23 -27.36
C LEU A 46 -4.00 0.50 -27.09
N ARG A 47 -3.29 0.91 -28.15
CA ARG A 47 -2.22 1.91 -28.05
C ARG A 47 -2.48 3.07 -29.00
N GLN A 48 -3.65 3.69 -28.87
CA GLN A 48 -3.80 5.05 -29.39
C GLN A 48 -3.28 6.03 -28.34
N PRO A 49 -2.32 6.92 -28.68
CA PRO A 49 -1.93 8.02 -27.82
C PRO A 49 -3.06 9.06 -27.84
N HIS A 50 -4.06 8.87 -26.98
CA HIS A 50 -5.09 9.88 -26.74
C HIS A 50 -4.53 10.95 -25.79
N PHE A 51 -4.22 12.13 -26.32
CA PHE A 51 -4.06 13.39 -25.59
C PHE A 51 -4.74 14.49 -26.42
N PRO A 52 -5.45 15.48 -25.83
CA PRO A 52 -5.15 16.12 -24.54
C PRO A 52 -6.28 16.07 -23.48
N HIS A 53 -7.43 15.43 -23.74
CA HIS A 53 -8.55 15.44 -22.79
C HIS A 53 -8.34 14.60 -21.51
N ASP A 54 -7.27 13.80 -21.44
CA ASP A 54 -6.97 12.90 -20.32
C ASP A 54 -5.99 13.48 -19.28
N ILE A 55 -5.48 14.70 -19.46
CA ILE A 55 -4.56 15.30 -18.47
C ILE A 55 -5.29 15.51 -17.14
N SER A 56 -6.55 15.96 -17.19
CA SER A 56 -7.36 16.15 -15.99
C SER A 56 -7.60 14.83 -15.26
N SER A 57 -7.91 13.74 -15.97
CA SER A 57 -8.16 12.43 -15.34
C SER A 57 -6.88 11.87 -14.71
N ARG A 58 -5.74 12.05 -15.39
CA ARG A 58 -4.41 11.69 -14.87
C ARG A 58 -4.12 12.44 -13.58
N LEU A 59 -4.27 13.76 -13.60
CA LEU A 59 -4.01 14.62 -12.46
C LEU A 59 -4.92 14.25 -11.28
N THR A 60 -6.22 14.06 -11.51
CA THR A 60 -7.15 13.67 -10.43
C THR A 60 -6.80 12.30 -9.86
N ASP A 61 -6.46 11.31 -10.67
CA ASP A 61 -6.13 9.96 -10.21
C ASP A 61 -4.90 9.90 -9.28
N GLY A 62 -3.92 10.80 -9.46
CA GLY A 62 -2.73 10.85 -8.61
C GLY A 62 -2.76 11.93 -7.52
N LEU A 63 -3.40 13.08 -7.78
CA LEU A 63 -3.50 14.16 -6.82
C LEU A 63 -4.51 13.84 -5.71
N VAL A 64 -5.65 13.19 -6.05
CA VAL A 64 -6.69 12.87 -5.06
C VAL A 64 -6.15 11.98 -3.93
N PRO A 65 -5.41 10.88 -4.20
CA PRO A 65 -4.79 10.10 -3.12
C PRO A 65 -3.77 10.89 -2.29
N ALA A 66 -2.99 11.78 -2.91
CA ALA A 66 -2.03 12.61 -2.18
C ALA A 66 -2.72 13.59 -1.24
N VAL A 67 -3.76 14.27 -1.72
CA VAL A 67 -4.59 15.21 -0.93
C VAL A 67 -5.34 14.45 0.16
N LEU A 68 -5.89 13.27 -0.14
CA LEU A 68 -6.55 12.42 0.83
C LEU A 68 -5.62 12.06 2.00
N LEU A 69 -4.39 11.63 1.71
CA LEU A 69 -3.41 11.30 2.75
C LEU A 69 -2.96 12.53 3.54
N LEU A 70 -2.77 13.67 2.86
CA LEU A 70 -2.41 14.92 3.53
C LEU A 70 -3.51 15.36 4.48
N ALA A 71 -4.77 15.38 4.01
CA ALA A 71 -5.94 15.70 4.82
C ALA A 71 -6.11 14.72 5.98
N LEU A 72 -5.95 13.42 5.74
CA LEU A 72 -6.02 12.39 6.79
C LEU A 72 -4.94 12.61 7.85
N THR A 73 -3.71 12.91 7.45
CA THR A 73 -2.61 13.19 8.37
C THR A 73 -2.92 14.41 9.24
N MET A 74 -3.28 15.53 8.62
CA MET A 74 -3.63 16.76 9.32
C MET A 74 -4.81 16.57 10.27
N MET A 75 -5.87 15.89 9.81
CA MET A 75 -7.04 15.60 10.63
C MET A 75 -6.68 14.79 11.88
N MET A 76 -5.86 13.76 11.72
CA MET A 76 -5.45 12.89 12.83
C MET A 76 -4.58 13.64 13.84
N ASP A 77 -3.60 14.42 13.35
CA ASP A 77 -2.70 15.20 14.21
C ASP A 77 -3.44 16.34 14.93
N MET A 78 -4.36 17.04 14.25
CA MET A 78 -5.17 18.10 14.86
C MET A 78 -6.15 17.57 15.91
N LEU A 79 -6.58 16.30 15.83
CA LEU A 79 -7.49 15.70 16.80
C LEU A 79 -6.80 15.37 18.13
N ILE A 80 -5.49 15.15 18.15
CA ILE A 80 -4.77 14.80 19.38
C ILE A 80 -4.91 15.90 20.44
N TYR A 81 -4.70 17.16 20.06
CA TYR A 81 -4.70 18.30 20.98
C TYR A 81 -6.04 18.50 21.74
N PRO A 82 -7.21 18.58 21.08
CA PRO A 82 -8.48 18.73 21.78
C PRO A 82 -8.84 17.50 22.63
N ILE A 83 -8.47 16.29 22.20
CA ILE A 83 -8.69 15.07 22.99
C ILE A 83 -7.86 15.12 24.27
N GLN A 84 -6.59 15.51 24.17
CA GLN A 84 -5.71 15.67 25.31
C GLN A 84 -6.20 16.76 26.28
N ALA A 85 -6.74 17.86 25.75
CA ALA A 85 -7.28 18.96 26.56
C ALA A 85 -8.58 18.59 27.31
N THR A 86 -9.44 17.76 26.72
CA THR A 86 -10.76 17.44 27.27
C THR A 86 -10.78 16.16 28.11
N ALA A 87 -10.19 15.07 27.59
CA ALA A 87 -10.29 13.73 28.15
C ALA A 87 -8.94 13.15 28.59
N LYS A 88 -7.85 13.92 28.47
CA LYS A 88 -6.48 13.57 28.91
C LYS A 88 -6.06 12.19 28.36
N GLY A 89 -5.36 11.38 29.16
CA GLY A 89 -4.82 10.09 28.75
C GLY A 89 -5.88 9.03 28.43
N GLU A 90 -7.02 9.03 29.15
CA GLU A 90 -8.10 8.07 28.93
C GLU A 90 -8.75 8.27 27.56
N GLY A 91 -9.03 9.52 27.19
CA GLY A 91 -9.55 9.84 25.85
C GLY A 91 -8.58 9.48 24.74
N LEU A 92 -7.28 9.64 24.98
CA LEU A 92 -6.24 9.29 24.02
C LEU A 92 -6.12 7.77 23.80
N LEU A 93 -6.42 6.96 24.83
CA LEU A 93 -6.48 5.51 24.74
C LEU A 93 -7.69 5.03 23.92
N VAL A 94 -8.87 5.64 24.13
CA VAL A 94 -10.06 5.36 23.30
C VAL A 94 -9.80 5.74 21.84
N TYR A 95 -9.16 6.90 21.62
CA TYR A 95 -8.77 7.34 20.28
C TYR A 95 -7.78 6.37 19.63
N LEU A 96 -6.76 5.89 20.36
CA LEU A 96 -5.84 4.86 19.87
C LEU A 96 -6.57 3.60 19.41
N ILE A 97 -7.51 3.09 20.19
CA ILE A 97 -8.28 1.89 19.83
C ILE A 97 -9.07 2.13 18.53
N LEU A 98 -9.68 3.31 18.39
CA LEU A 98 -10.45 3.67 17.20
C LEU A 98 -9.56 3.77 15.95
N VAL A 99 -8.44 4.48 16.06
CA VAL A 99 -7.43 4.63 14.98
C VAL A 99 -6.90 3.25 14.56
N LEU A 100 -6.61 2.38 15.53
CA LEU A 100 -6.11 1.04 15.27
C LEU A 100 -7.18 0.13 14.63
N ALA A 101 -8.43 0.22 15.07
CA ALA A 101 -9.55 -0.49 14.45
C ALA A 101 -9.77 -0.06 12.99
N LEU A 102 -9.73 1.24 12.71
CA LEU A 102 -9.79 1.77 11.34
C LEU A 102 -8.59 1.34 10.50
N GLY A 103 -7.40 1.32 11.09
CA GLY A 103 -6.19 0.82 10.47
C GLY A 103 -6.29 -0.65 10.06
N VAL A 104 -6.74 -1.51 10.97
CA VAL A 104 -6.95 -2.96 10.71
C VAL A 104 -8.01 -3.17 9.62
N PHE A 105 -9.13 -2.45 9.70
CA PHE A 105 -10.18 -2.51 8.68
C PHE A 105 -9.67 -2.09 7.28
N ALA A 106 -8.91 -0.99 7.21
CA ALA A 106 -8.29 -0.56 5.96
C ALA A 106 -7.24 -1.56 5.45
N LEU A 107 -6.50 -2.21 6.36
CA LEU A 107 -5.52 -3.24 6.02
C LEU A 107 -6.20 -4.49 5.46
N GLU A 108 -7.29 -4.95 6.06
CA GLU A 108 -8.11 -6.06 5.55
C GLU A 108 -8.65 -5.75 4.14
N LYS A 109 -9.16 -4.54 3.95
CA LYS A 109 -9.62 -4.09 2.62
C LYS A 109 -8.48 -4.05 1.59
N SER A 110 -7.24 -3.80 2.02
CA SER A 110 -6.06 -3.81 1.13
C SER A 110 -5.68 -5.22 0.65
N THR A 111 -5.97 -6.26 1.44
CA THR A 111 -5.66 -7.66 1.10
C THR A 111 -6.81 -8.34 0.37
N HIS A 112 -8.04 -7.84 0.51
CA HIS A 112 -9.23 -8.42 -0.10
C HIS A 112 -9.14 -8.55 -1.64
N SER A 113 -9.26 -9.79 -2.14
CA SER A 113 -9.09 -10.12 -3.56
C SER A 113 -10.19 -9.57 -4.47
N GLY A 114 -11.38 -9.27 -3.93
CA GLY A 114 -12.51 -8.70 -4.70
C GLY A 114 -12.38 -7.21 -5.02
N SER A 115 -11.39 -6.49 -4.48
CA SER A 115 -11.20 -5.07 -4.73
C SER A 115 -10.30 -4.81 -5.94
N THR A 116 -10.55 -3.69 -6.63
CA THR A 116 -9.66 -3.20 -7.70
C THR A 116 -8.25 -2.95 -7.15
N GLU A 117 -7.23 -3.12 -8.01
CA GLU A 117 -5.82 -2.92 -7.63
C GLU A 117 -5.56 -1.53 -7.01
N ILE A 118 -6.19 -0.50 -7.57
CA ILE A 118 -6.13 0.88 -7.06
C ILE A 118 -6.78 0.98 -5.69
N GLY A 119 -7.98 0.42 -5.51
CA GLY A 119 -8.67 0.43 -4.23
C GLY A 119 -7.86 -0.25 -3.13
N ARG A 120 -7.17 -1.34 -3.47
CA ARG A 120 -6.27 -2.06 -2.56
C ARG A 120 -5.05 -1.23 -2.18
N ALA A 121 -4.43 -0.56 -3.15
CA ALA A 121 -3.30 0.32 -2.91
C ALA A 121 -3.67 1.52 -2.03
N ILE A 122 -4.77 2.21 -2.33
CA ILE A 122 -5.25 3.34 -1.51
C ILE A 122 -5.59 2.88 -0.09
N SER A 123 -6.29 1.75 0.06
CA SER A 123 -6.61 1.20 1.39
C SER A 123 -5.33 0.85 2.16
N GLY A 124 -4.30 0.34 1.47
CA GLY A 124 -2.98 0.11 2.03
C GLY A 124 -2.32 1.40 2.51
N MET A 125 -2.30 2.46 1.69
CA MET A 125 -1.73 3.77 2.06
C MET A 125 -2.42 4.36 3.31
N VAL A 126 -3.74 4.29 3.35
CA VAL A 126 -4.56 4.76 4.48
C VAL A 126 -4.28 3.93 5.73
N ALA A 127 -4.19 2.60 5.61
CA ALA A 127 -3.83 1.72 6.71
C ALA A 127 -2.44 2.05 7.26
N GLY A 128 -1.45 2.27 6.41
CA GLY A 128 -0.09 2.59 6.86
C GLY A 128 -0.05 3.89 7.65
N GLN A 129 -0.85 4.88 7.26
CA GLN A 129 -0.99 6.12 8.00
C GLN A 129 -1.68 5.94 9.36
N PHE A 130 -2.74 5.15 9.44
CA PHE A 130 -3.39 4.84 10.73
C PHE A 130 -2.47 4.10 11.70
N PHE A 131 -1.71 3.11 11.20
CA PHE A 131 -0.75 2.38 12.02
C PHE A 131 0.41 3.26 12.48
N TRP A 132 0.91 4.14 11.61
CA TRP A 132 1.91 5.12 11.98
C TRP A 132 1.39 6.05 13.09
N HIS A 133 0.18 6.58 12.93
CA HIS A 133 -0.43 7.46 13.92
C HIS A 133 -0.72 6.74 15.24
N SER A 134 -1.12 5.47 15.19
CA SER A 134 -1.27 4.63 16.39
C SER A 134 0.06 4.47 17.14
N LEU A 135 1.17 4.22 16.42
CA LEU A 135 2.50 4.14 17.01
C LEU A 135 2.91 5.45 17.67
N TRP A 136 2.61 6.59 17.03
CA TRP A 136 2.86 7.92 17.58
C TRP A 136 2.08 8.16 18.87
N ILE A 137 0.79 7.82 18.91
CA ILE A 137 -0.03 7.93 20.12
C ILE A 137 0.53 7.06 21.25
N ILE A 138 0.96 5.84 20.95
CA ILE A 138 1.59 4.93 21.95
C ILE A 138 2.83 5.57 22.57
N GLN A 139 3.69 6.21 21.75
CA GLN A 139 4.86 6.94 22.26
C GLN A 139 4.44 8.08 23.19
N LEU A 140 3.38 8.82 22.82
CA LEU A 140 2.84 9.92 23.62
C LEU A 140 2.26 9.44 24.97
N LEU A 141 1.52 8.33 25.00
CA LEU A 141 0.95 7.77 26.25
C LEU A 141 2.01 7.15 27.14
N GLY A 142 2.94 6.39 26.56
CA GLY A 142 3.90 5.62 27.31
C GLY A 142 5.00 6.46 27.96
N GLY A 143 5.17 7.73 27.54
CA GLY A 143 6.34 8.54 27.89
C GLY A 143 7.64 7.87 27.47
N ILE A 144 7.58 6.90 26.55
CA ILE A 144 8.72 6.14 26.07
C ILE A 144 9.39 7.01 25.02
N GLU A 145 10.36 7.81 25.45
CA GLU A 145 11.29 8.45 24.53
C GLU A 145 12.17 7.35 23.94
N LEU A 146 11.85 6.94 22.72
CA LEU A 146 12.73 6.04 21.99
C LEU A 146 14.06 6.74 21.75
N ASN A 147 15.13 6.22 22.35
CA ASN A 147 16.48 6.68 22.06
C ASN A 147 16.67 6.71 20.52
N PRO A 148 17.20 7.80 19.94
CA PRO A 148 17.40 7.93 18.49
C PRO A 148 18.13 6.72 17.89
N GLN A 149 19.09 6.14 18.62
CA GLN A 149 19.84 4.96 18.17
C GLN A 149 18.93 3.71 18.04
N GLY A 150 18.06 3.49 19.02
CA GLY A 150 17.10 2.38 18.99
C GLY A 150 16.06 2.55 17.89
N THR A 151 15.60 3.79 17.67
CA THR A 151 14.66 4.11 16.59
C THR A 151 15.25 3.79 15.21
N ILE A 152 16.50 4.19 14.96
CA ILE A 152 17.19 3.87 13.70
C ILE A 152 17.30 2.36 13.52
N LEU A 153 17.67 1.62 14.56
CA LEU A 153 17.84 0.17 14.47
C LEU A 153 16.52 -0.55 14.14
N ILE A 154 15.42 -0.14 14.77
CA ILE A 154 14.09 -0.67 14.46
C ILE A 154 13.68 -0.30 13.02
N LEU A 155 13.93 0.94 12.60
CA LEU A 155 13.60 1.40 11.25
C LEU A 155 14.38 0.62 10.19
N VAL A 156 15.67 0.39 10.40
CA VAL A 156 16.53 -0.44 9.54
C VAL A 156 16.01 -1.88 9.50
N LEU A 157 15.66 -2.47 10.65
CA LEU A 157 15.15 -3.84 10.72
C LEU A 157 13.83 -3.99 9.94
N ILE A 158 12.87 -3.09 10.15
CA ILE A 158 11.57 -3.12 9.45
C ILE A 158 11.76 -2.87 7.95
N SER A 159 12.66 -1.96 7.58
CA SER A 159 13.00 -1.71 6.17
C SER A 159 13.62 -2.93 5.51
N LEU A 160 14.52 -3.61 6.21
CA LEU A 160 15.16 -4.82 5.72
C LEU A 160 14.14 -5.94 5.56
N LEU A 161 13.31 -6.20 6.58
CA LEU A 161 12.23 -7.18 6.52
C LEU A 161 11.29 -6.87 5.34
N GLY A 162 10.91 -5.61 5.21
CA GLY A 162 10.07 -5.11 4.12
C GLY A 162 10.67 -5.34 2.73
N LEU A 163 11.96 -5.04 2.56
CA LEU A 163 12.72 -5.26 1.33
C LEU A 163 12.86 -6.75 1.00
N THR A 164 13.14 -7.59 1.99
CA THR A 164 13.26 -9.04 1.81
C THR A 164 11.93 -9.66 1.35
N LEU A 165 10.81 -9.23 1.93
CA LEU A 165 9.48 -9.73 1.56
C LEU A 165 8.90 -9.06 0.29
N TRP A 166 9.57 -8.02 -0.23
CA TRP A 166 9.04 -7.14 -1.28
C TRP A 166 8.74 -7.83 -2.61
N ARG A 167 9.66 -8.66 -3.10
CA ARG A 167 9.50 -9.34 -4.40
C ARG A 167 8.62 -10.59 -4.35
N PRO A 168 8.78 -11.51 -3.38
CA PRO A 168 8.17 -12.84 -3.51
C PRO A 168 6.72 -12.94 -3.02
N VAL A 169 6.30 -12.18 -2.01
CA VAL A 169 5.07 -12.55 -1.25
C VAL A 169 4.06 -11.41 -1.10
N LEU A 170 4.49 -10.14 -1.12
CA LEU A 170 3.60 -9.04 -0.74
C LEU A 170 2.59 -8.66 -1.83
N PRO A 171 1.27 -8.67 -1.54
CA PRO A 171 0.27 -8.11 -2.45
C PRO A 171 0.45 -6.60 -2.56
N LEU A 172 -0.05 -6.01 -3.66
CA LEU A 172 0.12 -4.59 -3.95
C LEU A 172 -0.34 -3.67 -2.80
N GLY A 173 -1.49 -3.98 -2.18
CA GLY A 173 -2.00 -3.20 -1.03
C GLY A 173 -1.02 -3.14 0.14
N VAL A 174 -0.41 -4.28 0.50
CA VAL A 174 0.53 -4.35 1.63
C VAL A 174 1.85 -3.65 1.31
N LYS A 175 2.27 -3.62 0.04
CA LYS A 175 3.43 -2.82 -0.40
C LYS A 175 3.22 -1.32 -0.13
N PHE A 176 2.04 -0.81 -0.48
CA PHE A 176 1.68 0.58 -0.24
C PHE A 176 1.49 0.90 1.25
N PHE A 177 0.95 -0.04 2.03
CA PHE A 177 0.94 0.02 3.50
C PHE A 177 2.34 0.20 4.07
N LEU A 178 3.25 -0.69 3.68
CA LEU A 178 4.61 -0.66 4.19
C LEU A 178 5.33 0.64 3.83
N VAL A 179 5.22 1.10 2.59
CA VAL A 179 5.88 2.35 2.16
C VAL A 179 5.29 3.55 2.87
N SER A 180 3.96 3.67 2.97
CA SER A 180 3.33 4.80 3.65
C SER A 180 3.70 4.85 5.13
N PHE A 181 3.69 3.70 5.81
CA PHE A 181 4.13 3.58 7.19
C PHE A 181 5.60 3.99 7.38
N LEU A 182 6.51 3.43 6.56
CA LEU A 182 7.94 3.75 6.62
C LEU A 182 8.21 5.20 6.29
N ALA A 183 7.54 5.74 5.27
CA ALA A 183 7.74 7.11 4.83
C ALA A 183 7.34 8.10 5.93
N SER A 184 6.20 7.87 6.60
CA SER A 184 5.79 8.69 7.74
C SER A 184 6.77 8.58 8.91
N TRP A 185 7.32 7.39 9.15
CA TRP A 185 8.35 7.20 10.18
C TRP A 185 9.63 7.96 9.88
N VAL A 186 10.19 7.77 8.68
CA VAL A 186 11.40 8.46 8.23
C VAL A 186 11.21 9.97 8.29
N ASN A 187 10.05 10.46 7.84
CA ASN A 187 9.73 11.87 7.84
C ASN A 187 9.74 12.44 9.26
N ARG A 188 9.02 11.80 10.20
CA ARG A 188 8.99 12.24 11.60
C ARG A 188 10.36 12.22 12.25
N PHE A 189 11.12 11.15 12.03
CA PHE A 189 12.49 11.02 12.55
C PHE A 189 13.38 12.16 12.05
N PHE A 190 13.35 12.42 10.74
CA PHE A 190 14.16 13.46 10.11
C PHE A 190 13.79 14.85 10.62
N ILE A 191 12.49 15.15 10.75
CA ILE A 191 12.02 16.44 11.25
C ILE A 191 12.39 16.65 12.71
N ASN A 192 12.11 15.67 13.58
CA ASN A 192 12.43 15.77 15.01
C ASN A 192 13.93 15.98 15.24
N HIS A 193 14.77 15.23 14.51
CA HIS A 193 16.21 15.35 14.62
C HIS A 193 16.74 16.70 14.09
N SER A 194 16.12 17.23 13.03
CA SER A 194 16.48 18.53 12.44
C SER A 194 16.13 19.68 13.39
N ILE A 195 14.97 19.62 14.06
CA ILE A 195 14.51 20.65 15.00
C ILE A 195 15.44 20.73 16.21
N ILE A 196 15.77 19.59 16.83
CA ILE A 196 16.64 19.54 18.02
C ILE A 196 18.01 20.15 17.72
N GLN A 197 18.58 19.89 16.53
CA GLN A 197 19.86 20.46 16.12
C GLN A 197 19.79 21.94 15.73
N SER A 198 18.66 22.38 15.15
CA SER A 198 18.48 23.79 14.75
C SER A 198 18.45 24.77 15.92
N ALA A 199 18.18 24.30 17.14
CA ALA A 199 18.20 25.13 18.34
C ALA A 199 19.62 25.51 18.83
N GLY A 200 20.66 24.80 18.35
CA GLY A 200 22.02 24.94 18.86
C GLY A 200 23.00 25.75 17.99
N ALA A 201 22.77 25.86 16.67
CA ALA A 201 23.66 26.62 15.77
C ALA A 201 22.98 27.08 14.47
N ASP A 202 23.33 28.28 14.01
CA ASP A 202 22.76 28.94 12.81
C ASP A 202 22.86 28.11 11.52
N LEU A 203 23.90 27.27 11.40
CA LEU A 203 24.11 26.40 10.24
C LEU A 203 22.97 25.38 10.10
N PHE A 204 22.47 24.84 11.21
CA PHE A 204 21.34 23.90 11.21
C PHE A 204 20.01 24.57 10.89
N THR A 205 19.86 25.86 11.24
CA THR A 205 18.70 26.65 10.82
C THR A 205 18.65 26.81 9.30
N TRP A 206 19.80 27.04 8.64
CA TRP A 206 19.85 27.10 7.18
C TRP A 206 19.52 25.75 6.53
N LEU A 207 20.07 24.64 7.05
CA LEU A 207 19.74 23.29 6.61
C LEU A 207 18.24 22.98 6.73
N PHE A 208 17.59 23.45 7.79
CA PHE A 208 16.14 23.30 7.97
C PHE A 208 15.32 24.06 6.91
N TYR A 209 15.73 25.26 6.49
CA TYR A 209 15.08 25.93 5.37
C TYR A 209 15.38 25.23 4.03
N ALA A 210 16.61 24.73 3.86
CA ALA A 210 17.00 24.00 2.65
C ALA A 210 16.14 22.74 2.45
N THR A 211 15.77 22.02 3.51
CA THR A 211 14.88 20.86 3.42
C THR A 211 13.46 21.28 3.00
N GLY A 212 12.98 22.45 3.42
CA GLY A 212 11.73 23.03 2.92
C GLY A 212 11.76 23.34 1.42
N PHE A 213 12.85 23.94 0.92
CA PHE A 213 13.02 24.17 -0.52
C PHE A 213 13.13 22.87 -1.31
N LEU A 214 13.84 21.87 -0.77
CA LEU A 214 13.95 20.55 -1.38
C LEU A 214 12.59 19.83 -1.43
N ALA A 215 11.77 19.99 -0.40
CA ALA A 215 10.42 19.47 -0.35
C ALA A 215 9.52 20.15 -1.39
N LEU A 216 9.60 21.48 -1.55
CA LEU A 216 8.90 22.21 -2.60
C LEU A 216 9.32 21.71 -3.99
N ALA A 217 10.62 21.55 -4.24
CA ALA A 217 11.12 20.97 -5.49
C ALA A 217 10.60 19.54 -5.71
N GLY A 218 10.49 18.73 -4.66
CA GLY A 218 9.89 17.40 -4.68
C GLY A 218 8.42 17.40 -5.09
N VAL A 219 7.62 18.35 -4.58
CA VAL A 219 6.21 18.53 -4.99
C VAL A 219 6.12 18.90 -6.47
N VAL A 220 6.87 19.91 -6.91
CA VAL A 220 6.88 20.37 -8.32
C VAL A 220 7.32 19.24 -9.24
N PHE A 221 8.39 18.52 -8.88
CA PHE A 221 8.87 17.37 -9.62
C PHE A 221 7.84 16.23 -9.67
N GLY A 222 7.17 15.93 -8.55
CA GLY A 222 6.12 14.92 -8.49
C GLY A 222 4.93 15.24 -9.40
N ILE A 223 4.49 16.50 -9.41
CA ILE A 223 3.42 16.97 -10.30
C ILE A 223 3.85 16.90 -11.77
N ALA A 224 5.06 17.38 -12.09
CA ALA A 224 5.60 17.30 -13.44
C ALA A 224 5.72 15.84 -13.91
N TYR A 225 6.21 14.94 -13.05
CA TYR A 225 6.32 13.52 -13.32
C TYR A 225 4.96 12.88 -13.62
N LEU A 226 3.93 13.28 -12.87
CA LEU A 226 2.55 12.83 -13.06
C LEU A 226 2.02 13.23 -14.45
N ILE A 227 2.32 14.46 -14.90
CA ILE A 227 1.90 14.97 -16.21
C ILE A 227 2.63 14.26 -17.36
N TYR A 228 3.97 14.13 -17.26
CA TYR A 228 4.79 13.68 -18.40
C TYR A 228 4.95 12.17 -18.53
N ARG A 229 4.98 11.41 -17.42
CA ARG A 229 5.44 10.01 -17.45
C ARG A 229 4.45 8.99 -16.89
N ALA A 230 3.39 9.41 -16.20
CA ALA A 230 2.51 8.49 -15.49
C ALA A 230 1.47 7.82 -16.41
N GLU A 231 1.93 6.90 -17.25
CA GLU A 231 1.08 6.08 -18.12
C GLU A 231 0.27 5.07 -17.31
N PHE A 232 0.85 4.45 -16.28
CA PHE A 232 0.21 3.42 -15.47
C PHE A 232 -0.43 3.97 -14.20
N LYS A 233 -1.63 3.48 -13.88
CA LYS A 233 -2.40 3.84 -12.66
C LYS A 233 -1.59 3.61 -11.37
N VAL A 234 -0.83 2.52 -11.29
CA VAL A 234 0.03 2.22 -10.14
C VAL A 234 1.16 3.24 -9.99
N GLN A 235 1.77 3.70 -11.09
CA GLN A 235 2.83 4.72 -11.04
C GLN A 235 2.30 6.07 -10.54
N ARG A 236 1.04 6.42 -10.86
CA ARG A 236 0.38 7.62 -10.32
C ARG A 236 0.25 7.56 -8.79
N LEU A 237 -0.03 6.39 -8.23
CA LEU A 237 -0.10 6.20 -6.77
C LEU A 237 1.27 6.32 -6.08
N TRP A 238 2.34 5.85 -6.73
CA TRP A 238 3.71 6.06 -6.25
C TRP A 238 4.08 7.54 -6.25
N ALA A 239 3.74 8.27 -7.31
CA ALA A 239 3.92 9.71 -7.36
C ALA A 239 3.09 10.41 -6.28
N ALA A 240 1.85 9.95 -6.04
CA ALA A 240 0.99 10.48 -4.99
C ALA A 240 1.61 10.37 -3.59
N LEU A 241 2.24 9.22 -3.26
CA LEU A 241 2.99 9.05 -2.01
C LEU A 241 4.12 10.06 -1.88
N GLY A 242 4.91 10.24 -2.95
CA GLY A 242 6.01 11.20 -2.96
C GLY A 242 5.52 12.63 -2.78
N ILE A 243 4.49 13.03 -3.54
CA ILE A 243 3.88 14.37 -3.45
C ILE A 243 3.34 14.61 -2.03
N TRP A 244 2.62 13.65 -1.45
CA TRP A 244 2.11 13.76 -0.09
C TRP A 244 3.24 13.98 0.93
N GLN A 245 4.29 13.15 0.89
CA GLN A 245 5.41 13.26 1.83
C GLN A 245 6.16 14.58 1.69
N SER A 246 6.46 14.99 0.45
CA SER A 246 7.10 16.28 0.19
C SER A 246 6.20 17.46 0.61
N ALA A 247 4.90 17.40 0.34
CA ALA A 247 3.97 18.43 0.76
C ALA A 247 3.87 18.54 2.30
N LEU A 248 3.92 17.40 3.00
CA LEU A 248 3.91 17.36 4.46
C LEU A 248 5.17 18.03 5.03
N VAL A 249 6.36 17.70 4.53
CA VAL A 249 7.62 18.35 4.94
C VAL A 249 7.57 19.85 4.67
N MET A 250 7.14 20.25 3.47
CA MET A 250 7.01 21.65 3.09
C MET A 250 6.08 22.39 4.05
N LEU A 251 4.93 21.80 4.39
CA LEU A 251 3.96 22.40 5.30
C LEU A 251 4.54 22.59 6.71
N ILE A 252 5.23 21.58 7.25
CA ILE A 252 5.85 21.66 8.58
C ILE A 252 6.90 22.77 8.62
N VAL A 253 7.78 22.84 7.61
CA VAL A 253 8.82 23.88 7.54
C VAL A 253 8.19 25.28 7.38
N ALA A 254 7.16 25.41 6.54
CA ALA A 254 6.50 26.68 6.27
C ALA A 254 5.73 27.22 7.49
N LEU A 255 4.99 26.35 8.18
CA LEU A 255 4.20 26.76 9.33
C LEU A 255 5.06 26.96 10.59
N LYS A 256 6.26 26.37 10.66
CA LYS A 256 7.03 26.23 11.91
C LYS A 256 6.20 25.64 13.06
N VAL A 257 5.09 24.98 12.72
CA VAL A 257 4.14 24.45 13.68
C VAL A 257 4.66 23.10 14.12
N PHE A 258 4.75 22.92 15.44
CA PHE A 258 4.86 21.63 16.08
C PHE A 258 3.54 20.87 15.85
N LEU A 259 3.47 20.08 14.78
CA LEU A 259 2.56 18.94 14.68
C LEU A 259 3.21 17.76 15.40
#